data_AF-A0A3B0WDS2-F1
#
_entry.id   AF-A0A3B0WDS2-F1
#
_cell.length_a   1.000
_cell.length_b   1.000
_cell.length_c   1.000
_cell.angle_alpha   90.00
_cell.angle_beta   90.00
_cell.angle_gamma   90.00
#
_symmetry.space_group_name_H-M   'P 1'
#
loop_
_entity.id
_entity.type
_entity.pdbx_description
1 polymer ?
#
loop_
_entity_poly.entity_id
_entity_poly.type
_entity_poly.pdbx_seq_one_letter_code
_entity_poly.pdbx_strand_id
1 'polypeptide(L)'
;MAKPTIIYTLTDEAPALATASFLPIIKKFAKTANINIETRDISLSGRIIANFLDFLTANQQQSDALAELGMLVKKAEANIIKLPNISASIPQLKAAISELQAGGYAIPDYPDEPQNDEQKDIKARYARNLGSAVNPVLREGNSDRRVAAAVKQFAKDNPHSMGPWSAQSK
;
A
#
# COMPACT_ATOMS: atom_id res chain seq x y z
N MET A 1 -29.77 1.06 -8.35
CA MET A 1 -28.59 1.86 -7.93
C MET A 1 -27.48 0.90 -7.56
N ALA A 2 -26.23 1.18 -7.96
CA ALA A 2 -25.09 0.35 -7.57
C ALA A 2 -24.93 0.37 -6.05
N LYS A 3 -24.53 -0.75 -5.46
CA LYS A 3 -24.35 -0.89 -4.01
C LYS A 3 -23.16 -0.02 -3.56
N PRO A 4 -23.31 0.85 -2.53
CA PRO A 4 -22.19 1.65 -2.01
C PRO A 4 -21.02 0.74 -1.63
N THR A 5 -19.83 1.07 -2.12
CA THR A 5 -18.64 0.23 -1.96
C THR A 5 -17.51 1.02 -1.30
N ILE A 6 -16.88 0.41 -0.30
CA ILE A 6 -15.64 0.90 0.31
C ILE A 6 -14.51 0.02 -0.20
N ILE A 7 -13.44 0.64 -0.68
CA ILE A 7 -12.20 -0.05 -1.01
C ILE A 7 -11.30 -0.09 0.22
N TYR A 8 -10.86 -1.28 0.61
CA TYR A 8 -9.92 -1.50 1.70
C TYR A 8 -8.57 -1.93 1.11
N THR A 9 -7.52 -1.15 1.31
CA THR A 9 -6.22 -1.47 0.71
C THR A 9 -5.55 -2.63 1.43
N LEU A 10 -5.12 -3.65 0.67
CA LEU A 10 -4.14 -4.62 1.16
C LEU A 10 -2.75 -4.01 0.98
N THR A 11 -1.94 -4.06 2.04
CA THR A 11 -0.62 -3.41 2.09
C THR A 11 0.43 -4.40 2.56
N ASP A 12 1.40 -3.94 3.37
CA ASP A 12 2.61 -4.67 3.70
C ASP A 12 2.72 -4.92 5.22
N GLU A 13 3.59 -5.84 5.61
CA GLU A 13 4.09 -6.02 6.98
C GLU A 13 2.97 -6.10 8.04
N ALA A 14 3.09 -5.34 9.15
CA ALA A 14 2.16 -5.39 10.26
C ALA A 14 0.72 -5.00 9.87
N PRO A 15 0.47 -3.92 9.09
CA PRO A 15 -0.87 -3.62 8.57
C PRO A 15 -1.51 -4.75 7.75
N ALA A 16 -0.73 -5.49 6.95
CA ALA A 16 -1.25 -6.63 6.19
C ALA A 16 -1.72 -7.76 7.13
N LEU A 17 -0.92 -8.09 8.14
CA LEU A 17 -1.28 -9.09 9.15
C LEU A 17 -2.53 -8.67 9.95
N ALA A 18 -2.61 -7.40 10.37
CA ALA A 18 -3.78 -6.86 11.05
C ALA A 18 -5.03 -6.94 10.16
N THR A 19 -4.88 -6.66 8.86
CA THR A 19 -5.97 -6.76 7.88
C THR A 19 -6.51 -8.18 7.76
N ALA A 20 -5.65 -9.20 7.76
CA ALA A 20 -6.07 -10.60 7.69
C ALA A 20 -7.03 -10.99 8.84
N SER A 21 -6.84 -10.40 10.03
CA SER A 21 -7.73 -10.59 11.18
C SER A 21 -8.97 -9.67 11.14
N PHE A 22 -8.78 -8.39 10.83
CA PHE A 22 -9.82 -7.38 11.04
C PHE A 22 -10.80 -7.24 9.87
N LEU A 23 -10.35 -7.47 8.63
CA LEU A 23 -11.18 -7.31 7.43
C LEU A 23 -12.43 -8.21 7.41
N PRO A 24 -12.38 -9.50 7.82
CA PRO A 24 -13.57 -10.33 7.93
C PRO A 24 -14.64 -9.74 8.86
N ILE A 25 -14.20 -9.12 9.96
CA ILE A 25 -15.09 -8.45 10.92
C ILE A 25 -15.74 -7.23 10.26
N ILE A 26 -14.96 -6.35 9.64
CA ILE A 26 -15.48 -5.17 8.92
C ILE A 26 -16.51 -5.60 7.88
N LYS A 27 -16.20 -6.61 7.05
CA LYS A 27 -17.10 -7.16 6.02
C LYS A 27 -18.43 -7.61 6.61
N LYS A 28 -18.41 -8.32 7.74
CA LYS A 28 -19.61 -8.81 8.42
C LYS A 28 -20.51 -7.69 8.90
N PHE A 29 -19.93 -6.65 9.52
CA PHE A 29 -20.68 -5.50 10.03
C PHE A 29 -21.19 -4.61 8.88
N ALA A 30 -20.36 -4.29 7.89
CA ALA A 30 -20.75 -3.46 6.74
C ALA A 30 -21.93 -4.05 5.95
N LYS A 31 -22.04 -5.39 5.90
CA LYS A 31 -23.14 -6.08 5.22
C LYS A 31 -24.52 -5.69 5.78
N THR A 32 -24.65 -5.41 7.07
CA THR A 32 -25.95 -5.07 7.69
C THR A 32 -26.45 -3.69 7.22
N ALA A 33 -25.55 -2.80 6.82
CA ALA A 33 -25.85 -1.50 6.24
C ALA A 33 -25.95 -1.52 4.70
N ASN A 34 -25.95 -2.71 4.09
CA ASN A 34 -25.88 -2.89 2.63
C ASN A 34 -24.67 -2.18 1.98
N ILE A 35 -23.53 -2.12 2.69
CA ILE A 35 -22.26 -1.61 2.16
C ILE A 35 -21.42 -2.79 1.68
N ASN A 36 -20.82 -2.66 0.51
CA ASN A 36 -19.85 -3.62 -0.02
C ASN A 36 -18.43 -3.22 0.42
N ILE A 37 -17.60 -4.21 0.73
CA ILE A 37 -16.17 -3.98 1.01
C ILE A 37 -15.37 -4.80 0.00
N GLU A 38 -14.69 -4.09 -0.90
CA GLU A 38 -13.75 -4.68 -1.84
C GLU A 38 -12.32 -4.39 -1.43
N THR A 39 -11.40 -5.20 -1.94
CA THR A 39 -9.98 -5.04 -1.68
C THR A 39 -9.25 -4.61 -2.95
N ARG A 40 -8.18 -3.84 -2.77
CA ARG A 40 -7.20 -3.54 -3.81
C ARG A 40 -5.81 -3.71 -3.22
N ASP A 41 -5.00 -4.53 -3.87
CA ASP A 41 -3.66 -4.85 -3.40
C ASP A 41 -2.65 -3.82 -3.91
N ILE A 42 -2.11 -3.03 -2.99
CA ILE A 42 -1.07 -2.03 -3.26
C ILE A 42 0.21 -2.34 -2.50
N SER A 43 0.38 -3.59 -2.04
CA SER A 43 1.62 -4.09 -1.47
C SER A 43 2.79 -3.93 -2.45
N LEU A 44 4.02 -3.99 -1.94
CA LEU A 44 5.21 -3.93 -2.78
C LEU A 44 5.24 -5.07 -3.80
N SER A 45 4.99 -6.31 -3.37
CA SER A 45 4.89 -7.46 -4.27
C SER A 45 3.75 -7.30 -5.26
N GLY A 46 2.59 -6.86 -4.78
CA GLY A 46 1.42 -6.39 -5.53
C GLY A 46 1.79 -5.60 -6.78
N ARG A 47 2.44 -4.46 -6.51
CA ARG A 47 2.83 -3.50 -7.54
C ARG A 47 3.97 -3.97 -8.44
N ILE A 48 4.91 -4.77 -7.92
CA ILE A 48 5.97 -5.36 -8.75
C ILE A 48 5.36 -6.27 -9.80
N ILE A 49 4.56 -7.26 -9.40
CA ILE A 49 3.92 -8.22 -10.32
C ILE A 49 3.11 -7.48 -11.40
N ALA A 50 2.34 -6.44 -11.02
CA ALA A 50 1.55 -5.65 -11.96
C ALA A 50 2.37 -4.92 -13.04
N ASN A 51 3.66 -4.64 -12.79
CA ASN A 51 4.55 -3.97 -13.76
C ASN A 51 5.33 -4.93 -14.66
N PHE A 52 5.29 -6.24 -14.41
CA PHE A 52 6.08 -7.26 -15.13
C PHE A 52 5.21 -8.42 -15.64
N LEU A 53 3.96 -8.13 -16.04
CA LEU A 53 3.00 -9.15 -16.50
C LEU A 53 3.53 -9.98 -17.68
N ASP A 54 4.36 -9.39 -18.53
CA ASP A 54 5.05 -10.01 -19.66
C ASP A 54 6.05 -11.11 -19.27
N PHE A 55 6.49 -11.13 -18.01
CA PHE A 55 7.37 -12.18 -17.46
C PHE A 55 6.59 -13.30 -16.74
N LEU A 56 5.26 -13.19 -16.67
CA LEU A 56 4.43 -14.02 -15.79
C LEU A 56 3.43 -14.87 -16.55
N THR A 57 3.16 -16.06 -16.01
CA THR A 57 2.06 -16.89 -16.49
C THR A 57 0.71 -16.23 -16.18
N ALA A 58 -0.34 -16.58 -16.95
CA ALA A 58 -1.67 -16.01 -16.76
C ALA A 58 -2.21 -16.14 -15.32
N ASN A 59 -1.84 -17.21 -14.60
CA ASN A 59 -2.26 -17.43 -13.21
C ASN A 59 -1.47 -16.62 -12.18
N GLN A 60 -0.29 -16.11 -12.54
CA GLN A 60 0.55 -15.26 -11.68
C GLN A 60 0.29 -13.78 -11.88
N GLN A 61 -0.32 -13.41 -13.00
CA GLN A 61 -0.65 -12.02 -13.32
C GLN A 61 -1.74 -11.48 -12.39
N GLN A 62 -1.63 -10.20 -12.05
CA GLN A 62 -2.66 -9.47 -11.32
C GLN A 62 -2.83 -8.06 -11.90
N SER A 63 -4.01 -7.48 -11.69
CA SER A 63 -4.30 -6.15 -12.22
C SER A 63 -3.48 -5.07 -11.50
N ASP A 64 -3.21 -3.96 -12.21
CA ASP A 64 -2.60 -2.78 -11.61
C ASP A 64 -3.61 -2.04 -10.74
N ALA A 65 -3.77 -2.53 -9.52
CA ALA A 65 -4.69 -1.98 -8.54
C ALA A 65 -4.35 -0.52 -8.15
N LEU A 66 -3.08 -0.09 -8.25
CA LEU A 66 -2.71 1.30 -7.97
C LEU A 66 -3.20 2.22 -9.09
N ALA A 67 -3.05 1.82 -10.35
CA ALA A 67 -3.61 2.55 -11.48
C ALA A 67 -5.14 2.59 -11.43
N GLU A 68 -5.80 1.47 -11.10
CA GLU A 68 -7.25 1.42 -10.89
C GLU A 68 -7.71 2.40 -9.81
N LEU A 69 -7.02 2.42 -8.66
CA LEU A 69 -7.31 3.35 -7.58
C LEU A 69 -7.06 4.80 -7.98
N GLY A 70 -6.00 5.09 -8.75
CA GLY A 70 -5.70 6.41 -9.31
C GLY A 70 -6.79 6.95 -10.24
N MET A 71 -7.49 6.06 -10.95
CA MET A 71 -8.69 6.43 -11.70
C MET A 71 -9.90 6.62 -10.78
N LEU A 72 -10.05 5.77 -9.76
CA LEU A 72 -11.19 5.82 -8.84
C LEU A 72 -11.21 7.12 -8.02
N VAL A 73 -10.08 7.56 -7.47
CA VAL A 73 -9.99 8.78 -6.63
C VAL A 73 -10.47 10.07 -7.33
N LYS A 74 -10.55 10.06 -8.66
CA LYS A 74 -11.05 11.18 -9.48
C LYS A 74 -12.57 11.17 -9.66
N LYS A 75 -13.26 10.17 -9.11
CA LYS A 75 -14.70 9.99 -9.22
C LYS A 75 -15.40 10.28 -7.89
N ALA A 76 -16.62 10.79 -7.96
CA ALA A 76 -17.39 11.18 -6.77
C ALA A 76 -17.73 9.99 -5.87
N GLU A 77 -17.82 8.79 -6.44
CA GLU A 77 -18.09 7.55 -5.71
C GLU A 77 -16.88 6.98 -4.93
N ALA A 78 -15.70 7.60 -5.04
CA ALA A 78 -14.49 7.11 -4.38
C ALA A 78 -14.65 7.07 -2.85
N ASN A 79 -14.55 5.88 -2.28
CA ASN A 79 -14.50 5.68 -0.83
C ASN A 79 -13.41 4.65 -0.52
N ILE A 80 -12.26 5.13 -0.03
CA ILE A 80 -11.05 4.33 0.12
C ILE A 80 -10.54 4.45 1.56
N ILE A 81 -10.37 3.30 2.21
CA ILE A 81 -9.63 3.16 3.46
C ILE A 81 -8.20 2.74 3.12
N LYS A 82 -7.27 3.67 3.27
CA LYS A 82 -5.84 3.49 2.98
C LYS A 82 -5.06 3.17 4.26
N LEU A 83 -4.47 1.98 4.33
CA LEU A 83 -3.59 1.54 5.42
C LEU A 83 -2.14 1.95 5.13
N PRO A 84 -1.23 2.01 6.13
CA PRO A 84 0.20 2.21 5.87
C PRO A 84 0.78 1.14 4.94
N ASN A 85 1.70 1.54 4.06
CA ASN A 85 2.36 0.67 3.07
C ASN A 85 3.86 1.04 2.96
N ILE A 86 4.66 0.13 2.42
CA ILE A 86 6.09 0.34 2.18
C ILE A 86 6.30 1.40 1.07
N SER A 87 7.12 2.40 1.39
CA SER A 87 7.79 3.25 0.38
C SER A 87 9.19 2.69 0.16
N ALA A 88 9.34 1.86 -0.87
CA ALA A 88 10.44 0.91 -0.93
C ALA A 88 11.79 1.59 -1.16
N SER A 89 12.76 1.26 -0.30
CA SER A 89 14.18 1.45 -0.59
C SER A 89 14.68 0.40 -1.59
N ILE A 90 15.85 0.62 -2.19
CA ILE A 90 16.46 -0.37 -3.10
C ILE A 90 16.68 -1.74 -2.39
N PRO A 91 17.20 -1.82 -1.14
CA PRO A 91 17.32 -3.10 -0.46
C PRO A 91 15.98 -3.82 -0.26
N GLN A 92 14.92 -3.10 0.10
CA GLN A 92 13.58 -3.70 0.25
C GLN A 92 13.02 -4.17 -1.09
N LEU A 93 13.24 -3.42 -2.17
CA LEU A 93 12.85 -3.83 -3.51
C LEU A 93 13.57 -5.14 -3.90
N LYS A 94 14.88 -5.20 -3.75
CA LYS A 94 15.67 -6.42 -4.06
C LYS A 94 15.25 -7.61 -3.23
N ALA A 95 14.94 -7.41 -1.94
CA ALA A 95 14.42 -8.46 -1.08
C ALA A 95 13.06 -8.99 -1.59
N ALA A 96 12.13 -8.11 -1.96
CA ALA A 96 10.84 -8.50 -2.51
C ALA A 96 10.97 -9.22 -3.86
N ILE A 97 11.89 -8.79 -4.73
CA ILE A 97 12.20 -9.47 -6.00
C ILE A 97 12.70 -10.89 -5.71
N SER A 98 13.67 -11.03 -4.81
CA SER A 98 14.23 -12.32 -4.44
C SER A 98 13.18 -13.28 -3.85
N GLU A 99 12.29 -12.77 -2.99
CA GLU A 99 11.17 -13.54 -2.43
C GLU A 99 10.18 -13.99 -3.51
N LEU A 100 9.81 -13.11 -4.44
CA LEU A 100 8.93 -13.44 -5.57
C LEU A 100 9.56 -14.48 -6.49
N GLN A 101 10.85 -14.34 -6.80
CA GLN A 101 11.59 -15.31 -7.60
C GLN A 101 11.65 -16.69 -6.91
N ALA A 102 11.88 -16.71 -5.59
CA ALA A 102 11.82 -17.94 -4.81
C ALA A 102 10.40 -18.56 -4.81
N GLY A 103 9.36 -17.73 -4.95
CA GLY A 103 7.97 -18.13 -5.17
C GLY A 103 7.63 -18.55 -6.62
N GLY A 104 8.60 -18.58 -7.53
CA GLY A 104 8.43 -19.01 -8.91
C GLY A 104 7.96 -17.93 -9.89
N TYR A 105 8.00 -16.66 -9.50
CA TYR A 105 7.73 -15.53 -10.41
C TYR A 105 9.00 -15.22 -11.21
N ALA A 106 8.96 -15.39 -12.53
CA ALA A 106 10.12 -15.22 -13.41
C ALA A 106 10.46 -13.75 -13.72
N ILE A 107 10.30 -12.85 -12.74
CA ILE A 107 10.61 -11.42 -12.88
C ILE A 107 12.13 -11.18 -12.85
N PRO A 108 12.63 -10.21 -13.63
CA PRO A 108 14.06 -9.95 -13.73
C PRO A 108 14.63 -9.31 -12.46
N ASP A 109 15.93 -9.47 -12.22
CA ASP A 109 16.63 -8.76 -11.17
C ASP A 109 16.62 -7.24 -11.38
N TYR A 110 16.80 -6.47 -10.30
CA TYR A 110 16.99 -5.03 -10.39
C TYR A 110 18.41 -4.69 -10.88
N PRO A 111 18.59 -4.06 -12.06
CA PRO A 111 19.92 -3.72 -12.57
C PRO A 111 20.42 -2.42 -11.95
N ASP A 112 21.42 -2.51 -11.06
CA ASP A 112 22.04 -1.33 -10.45
C ASP A 112 22.65 -0.41 -11.51
N GLU A 113 23.39 -0.99 -12.46
CA GLU A 113 24.05 -0.29 -13.56
C GLU A 113 23.61 -0.90 -14.91
N PRO A 114 22.51 -0.40 -15.51
CA PRO A 114 21.97 -0.98 -16.73
C PRO A 114 22.90 -0.74 -17.93
N GLN A 115 23.26 -1.81 -18.63
CA GLN A 115 24.23 -1.82 -19.73
C GLN A 115 23.60 -1.83 -21.12
N ASN A 116 22.31 -2.15 -21.22
CA ASN A 116 21.56 -2.25 -22.48
C ASN A 116 20.14 -1.71 -22.31
N ASP A 117 19.41 -1.62 -23.43
CA ASP A 117 18.08 -1.00 -23.43
C ASP A 117 17.02 -1.84 -22.69
N GLU A 118 17.17 -3.16 -22.69
CA GLU A 118 16.33 -4.07 -21.90
C GLU A 118 16.50 -3.81 -20.39
N GLN A 119 17.74 -3.72 -19.91
CA GLN A 119 18.02 -3.41 -18.51
C GLN A 119 17.57 -1.99 -18.12
N LYS A 120 17.64 -1.01 -19.04
CA LYS A 120 17.09 0.33 -18.81
C LYS A 120 15.57 0.28 -18.66
N ASP A 121 14.87 -0.49 -19.49
CA ASP A 121 13.41 -0.69 -19.38
C ASP A 121 13.05 -1.35 -18.03
N ILE A 122 13.73 -2.45 -17.68
CA ILE A 122 13.53 -3.14 -16.39
C ILE A 122 13.73 -2.18 -15.21
N LYS A 123 14.82 -1.39 -15.23
CA LYS A 123 15.09 -0.39 -14.18
C LYS A 123 13.99 0.66 -14.11
N ALA A 124 13.52 1.14 -15.26
CA ALA A 124 12.45 2.15 -15.33
C ALA A 124 11.12 1.61 -14.80
N ARG A 125 10.77 0.35 -15.08
CA ARG A 125 9.59 -0.31 -14.50
C ARG A 125 9.70 -0.45 -12.99
N TYR A 126 10.86 -0.88 -12.48
CA TYR A 126 11.11 -0.94 -11.04
C TYR A 126 11.13 0.43 -10.37
N ALA A 127 11.57 1.48 -11.06
CA ALA A 127 11.58 2.85 -10.52
C ALA A 127 10.16 3.33 -10.14
N ARG A 128 9.11 2.83 -10.80
CA ARG A 128 7.71 3.11 -10.44
C ARG A 128 7.30 2.53 -9.08
N ASN A 129 8.09 1.60 -8.55
CA ASN A 129 7.81 0.91 -7.29
C ASN A 129 8.63 1.44 -6.11
N LEU A 130 9.66 2.25 -6.39
CA LEU A 130 10.56 2.83 -5.41
C LEU A 130 9.97 4.07 -4.72
N GLY A 131 10.37 4.27 -3.47
CA GLY A 131 9.99 5.44 -2.68
C GLY A 131 8.47 5.56 -2.52
N SER A 132 7.99 6.79 -2.41
CA SER A 132 6.57 7.08 -2.18
C SER A 132 5.75 6.98 -3.47
N ALA A 133 5.62 5.79 -4.04
CA ALA A 133 4.85 5.56 -5.28
C ALA A 133 3.33 5.68 -5.10
N VAL A 134 2.80 5.30 -3.93
CA VAL A 134 1.34 5.20 -3.71
C VAL A 134 0.69 6.55 -3.39
N ASN A 135 1.27 7.33 -2.46
CA ASN A 135 0.63 8.56 -1.99
C ASN A 135 0.38 9.61 -3.09
N PRO A 136 1.29 9.87 -4.05
CA PRO A 136 1.05 10.82 -5.13
C PRO A 136 -0.13 10.44 -6.02
N VAL A 137 -0.44 9.14 -6.13
CA VAL A 137 -1.57 8.64 -6.93
C VAL A 137 -2.89 8.80 -6.18
N LEU A 138 -2.90 8.57 -4.86
CA LEU A 138 -4.14 8.53 -4.09
C LEU A 138 -4.57 9.88 -3.50
N ARG A 139 -3.65 10.84 -3.34
CA ARG A 139 -3.90 12.12 -2.66
C ARG A 139 -4.36 13.21 -3.63
N GLU A 140 -5.50 12.98 -4.26
CA GLU A 140 -6.18 13.96 -5.13
C GLU A 140 -7.03 14.95 -4.29
N GLY A 141 -6.41 15.52 -3.26
CA GLY A 141 -7.08 16.41 -2.30
C GLY A 141 -6.14 16.88 -1.18
N ASN A 142 -6.65 17.79 -0.34
CA ASN A 142 -5.91 18.31 0.81
C ASN A 142 -6.05 17.42 2.05
N SER A 143 -5.21 17.64 3.06
CA SER A 143 -5.19 16.85 4.30
C SER A 143 -5.96 17.53 5.44
N ASP A 144 -7.01 16.87 5.96
CA ASP A 144 -7.52 17.11 7.32
C ASP A 144 -6.92 16.07 8.27
N ARG A 145 -5.98 16.51 9.14
CA ARG A 145 -5.32 15.62 10.10
C ARG A 145 -5.46 16.19 11.51
N ARG A 146 -6.14 15.44 12.38
CA ARG A 146 -6.40 15.81 13.78
C ARG A 146 -6.48 14.57 14.67
N VAL A 147 -6.23 14.76 15.97
CA VAL A 147 -6.43 13.69 16.96
C VAL A 147 -7.92 13.52 17.24
N ALA A 148 -8.39 12.27 17.33
CA ALA A 148 -9.76 11.98 17.73
C ALA A 148 -9.96 12.33 19.22
N ALA A 149 -11.14 12.87 19.57
CA ALA A 149 -11.43 13.31 20.93
C ALA A 149 -11.27 12.19 21.97
N ALA A 150 -11.73 10.97 21.65
CA ALA A 150 -11.57 9.80 22.52
C ALA A 150 -10.10 9.45 22.77
N VAL A 151 -9.24 9.54 21.73
CA VAL A 151 -7.78 9.30 21.87
C VAL A 151 -7.15 10.38 22.74
N LYS A 152 -7.54 11.65 22.56
CA LYS A 152 -7.02 12.75 23.39
C LYS A 152 -7.42 12.59 24.85
N GLN A 153 -8.67 12.19 25.12
CA GLN A 153 -9.14 11.95 26.48
C GLN A 153 -8.40 10.77 27.12
N PHE A 154 -8.29 9.65 26.40
CA PHE A 154 -7.53 8.49 26.86
C PHE A 154 -6.08 8.85 27.24
N ALA A 155 -5.41 9.67 26.42
CA ALA A 155 -4.04 10.11 26.71
C ALA A 155 -3.91 11.06 27.91
N LYS A 156 -4.98 11.79 28.28
CA LYS A 156 -5.01 12.58 29.53
C LYS A 156 -5.16 11.67 30.75
N ASP A 157 -6.01 10.66 30.63
CA ASP A 157 -6.29 9.71 31.71
C ASP A 157 -5.16 8.68 31.89
N ASN A 158 -4.40 8.43 30.82
CA ASN A 158 -3.29 7.49 30.76
C ASN A 158 -2.05 8.19 30.16
N PRO A 159 -1.39 9.09 30.91
CA PRO A 159 -0.23 9.82 30.40
C PRO A 159 0.90 8.85 30.07
N HIS A 160 1.41 8.94 28.84
CA HIS A 160 2.59 8.19 28.42
C HIS A 160 3.86 8.82 28.99
N SER A 161 4.94 8.03 29.07
CA SER A 161 6.23 8.51 29.55
C SER A 161 6.75 9.67 28.71
N MET A 162 7.05 10.79 29.35
CA MET A 162 7.70 11.96 28.74
C MET A 162 9.07 12.13 29.40
N GLY A 163 10.14 12.05 28.61
CA GLY A 163 11.50 12.23 29.12
C GLY A 163 11.70 13.67 29.64
N PRO A 164 12.41 13.85 30.77
CA PRO A 164 12.72 15.18 31.27
C PRO A 164 13.64 15.92 30.30
N TRP A 165 13.36 17.20 30.07
CA TRP A 165 14.22 18.07 29.28
C TRP A 165 15.16 18.86 30.20
N SER A 166 16.47 18.76 29.95
CA SER A 166 17.50 19.52 30.66
C SER A 166 17.74 20.87 29.98
N ALA A 167 17.90 21.94 30.76
CA ALA A 167 18.31 23.24 30.25
C ALA A 167 19.72 23.25 29.65
N GLN A 168 20.53 22.21 29.89
CA GLN A 168 21.88 22.04 29.33
C GLN A 168 21.90 21.11 28.11
N SER A 169 20.74 20.71 27.56
CA SER A 169 20.68 19.92 26.32
C SER A 169 21.39 20.68 25.20
N LYS A 170 22.31 20.00 24.52
CA LYS A 170 23.01 20.49 23.32
C LYS A 170 22.40 19.89 22.06
#